data_AF-A0A1Y1MTS0-F1
#
_entry.id   AF-A0A1Y1MTS0-F1
#
_cell.length_a   1.000
_cell.length_b   1.000
_cell.length_c   1.000
_cell.angle_alpha   90.00
_cell.angle_beta   90.00
_cell.angle_gamma   90.00
#
_symmetry.space_group_name_H-M   'P 1'
#
loop_
_entity.id
_entity.type
_entity.pdbx_description
1 polymer ?
#
loop_
_entity_poly.entity_id
_entity_poly.type
_entity_poly.pdbx_seq_one_letter_code
_entity_poly.pdbx_strand_id
1 'polypeptide(L)'
;FKYSFNYWLSRGIPQIPPAFPFGTITKVFLRQQMLGDRIREVYNIMKGHECVGVYFFNQPVLIPLSRDLMKHILTKDFQAFHDRGIYYDEDNDPLSAHLFSLSGVKWRTLRNKLSPAFT
;
A
#
# COMPACT_ATOMS: atom_id res chain seq x y z
N PHE A 1 20.93 10.69 7.79
CA PHE A 1 20.31 9.49 8.41
C PHE A 1 19.12 9.77 9.34
N LYS A 2 18.96 10.98 9.93
CA LYS A 2 17.80 11.37 10.76
C LYS A 2 16.53 11.80 9.98
N TYR A 3 16.58 11.76 8.65
CA TYR A 3 15.57 12.36 7.75
C TYR A 3 14.64 11.34 7.07
N SER A 4 14.95 10.04 7.09
CA SER A 4 14.24 9.03 6.28
C SER A 4 12.79 8.78 6.72
N PHE A 5 12.37 9.29 7.88
CA PHE A 5 11.06 9.03 8.47
C PHE A 5 10.23 10.29 8.76
N ASN A 6 10.56 11.42 8.14
CA ASN A 6 9.83 12.69 8.34
C ASN A 6 8.87 13.03 7.20
N TYR A 7 8.69 12.14 6.21
CA TYR A 7 7.88 12.37 5.01
C TYR A 7 6.41 12.70 5.32
N TRP A 8 5.80 12.01 6.28
CA TRP A 8 4.39 12.24 6.65
C TRP A 8 4.22 13.43 7.58
N LEU A 9 5.11 13.56 8.58
CA LEU A 9 5.10 14.70 9.50
C LEU A 9 5.28 16.03 8.78
N SER A 10 6.14 16.11 7.76
CA SER A 10 6.33 17.33 6.97
C SER A 10 5.11 17.73 6.15
N ARG A 11 4.15 16.81 5.95
CA ARG A 11 2.88 17.03 5.25
C ARG A 11 1.68 17.15 6.20
N GLY A 12 1.92 17.21 7.51
CA GLY A 12 0.86 17.26 8.52
C GLY A 12 0.04 15.96 8.63
N ILE A 13 0.52 14.86 8.06
CA ILE A 13 -0.14 13.56 8.15
C ILE A 13 0.36 12.86 9.41
N PRO A 14 -0.55 12.39 10.28
CA PRO A 14 -0.14 11.70 11.50
C PRO A 14 0.53 10.37 11.13
N GLN A 15 1.62 10.04 11.81
CA GLN A 15 2.38 8.82 11.58
C GLN A 15 2.67 8.09 12.90
N ILE A 16 2.74 6.76 12.84
CA ILE A 16 3.21 5.97 13.97
C ILE A 16 4.74 6.02 13.98
N PRO A 17 5.39 6.24 15.15
CA PRO A 17 6.83 6.28 15.26
C PRO A 17 7.49 5.06 14.59
N PRO A 18 8.23 5.24 13.49
CA PRO A 18 8.88 4.13 12.80
C PRO A 18 10.14 3.71 13.56
N ALA A 19 10.40 2.39 13.63
CA ALA A 19 11.61 1.84 14.24
C ALA A 19 12.67 1.57 13.16
N PHE A 20 13.88 2.11 13.33
CA PHE A 20 14.98 1.84 12.41
C PHE A 20 15.48 0.38 12.56
N PRO A 21 15.83 -0.35 11.48
CA PRO A 21 15.85 0.08 10.07
C PRO A 21 14.56 -0.19 9.27
N PHE A 22 13.61 -0.96 9.80
CA PHE A 22 12.50 -1.52 9.02
C PHE A 22 11.20 -0.70 9.07
N GLY A 23 11.17 0.41 9.80
CA GLY A 23 10.03 1.31 9.90
C GLY A 23 8.92 0.78 10.80
N THR A 24 7.67 0.86 10.34
CA THR A 24 6.48 0.44 11.10
C THR A 24 6.26 -1.08 11.02
N ILE A 25 6.92 -1.75 10.07
CA ILE A 25 6.76 -3.19 9.76
C ILE A 25 7.83 -4.09 10.38
N THR A 26 8.68 -3.58 11.29
CA THR A 26 9.77 -4.36 11.93
C THR A 26 9.30 -5.70 12.49
N LYS A 27 8.17 -5.73 13.21
CA LYS A 27 7.60 -6.97 13.77
C LYS A 27 7.12 -7.96 12.71
N VAL A 28 6.64 -7.45 11.57
CA VAL A 28 6.21 -8.26 10.43
C VAL A 28 7.43 -8.87 9.74
N PHE A 29 8.49 -8.07 9.55
CA PHE A 29 9.75 -8.54 8.98
C PHE A 29 10.42 -9.61 9.86
N LEU A 30 10.42 -9.43 11.18
CA LEU A 30 10.93 -10.39 12.15
C LEU A 30 10.04 -11.64 12.30
N ARG A 31 8.96 -11.77 11.51
CA ARG A 31 7.95 -12.85 11.59
C ARG A 31 7.30 -13.01 12.97
N GLN A 32 7.31 -11.95 13.76
CA GLN A 32 6.70 -11.93 15.11
C GLN A 32 5.21 -11.59 15.07
N GLN A 33 4.74 -10.98 13.99
CA GLN A 33 3.34 -10.55 13.85
C GLN A 33 2.93 -10.64 12.37
N MET A 34 1.68 -11.04 12.11
CA MET A 34 1.15 -11.01 10.75
C MET A 34 0.91 -9.57 10.29
N LEU A 35 1.05 -9.30 8.99
CA LEU A 35 0.79 -7.97 8.43
C LEU A 35 -0.63 -7.47 8.73
N GLY A 36 -1.63 -8.36 8.66
CA GLY A 36 -3.01 -8.04 8.97
C GLY A 36 -3.21 -7.59 10.42
N ASP A 37 -2.57 -8.27 11.38
CA ASP A 37 -2.63 -7.89 12.79
C ASP A 37 -1.94 -6.56 13.04
N ARG A 38 -0.83 -6.30 12.35
CA ARG A 38 -0.13 -5.02 12.44
C ARG A 38 -0.98 -3.88 11.90
N ILE A 39 -1.64 -4.07 10.76
CA ILE A 39 -2.57 -3.08 10.20
C ILE A 39 -3.75 -2.83 11.14
N ARG A 40 -4.29 -3.88 11.77
CA ARG A 40 -5.36 -3.76 12.77
C ARG A 40 -4.92 -2.95 13.99
N GLU A 41 -3.72 -3.19 14.50
CA GLU A 41 -3.14 -2.43 15.61
C GLU A 41 -3.00 -0.95 15.23
N VAL A 42 -2.45 -0.66 14.05
CA VAL A 42 -2.33 0.71 13.50
C VAL A 42 -3.70 1.38 13.40
N TYR A 43 -4.70 0.69 12.87
CA TYR A 43 -6.07 1.19 12.76
C TYR A 43 -6.66 1.53 14.14
N ASN A 44 -6.48 0.66 15.13
CA ASN A 44 -7.01 0.87 16.47
C ASN A 44 -6.36 2.07 17.19
N ILE A 45 -5.05 2.26 17.02
CA ILE A 45 -4.32 3.38 17.60
C ILE A 45 -4.75 4.71 16.96
N MET A 46 -4.94 4.71 15.65
CA MET A 46 -5.20 5.91 14.85
C MET A 46 -6.67 6.15 14.55
N LYS A 47 -7.56 5.40 15.22
CA LYS A 47 -9.00 5.49 15.03
C LYS A 47 -9.48 6.91 15.34
N GLY A 48 -10.06 7.58 14.34
CA GLY A 48 -10.50 8.97 14.43
C GLY A 48 -9.76 9.93 13.49
N HIS A 49 -8.61 9.52 12.94
CA HIS A 49 -7.96 10.24 11.84
C HIS A 49 -8.48 9.78 10.48
N GLU A 50 -8.38 10.64 9.45
CA GLU A 50 -8.78 10.29 8.08
C GLU A 50 -7.80 9.31 7.41
N CYS A 51 -6.51 9.46 7.72
CA CYS A 51 -5.44 8.60 7.22
C CYS A 51 -4.27 8.57 8.21
N VAL A 52 -3.40 7.57 8.07
CA VAL A 52 -2.14 7.46 8.80
C VAL A 52 -1.00 7.14 7.84
N GLY A 53 0.11 7.82 8.04
CA GLY A 53 1.38 7.50 7.39
C GLY A 53 2.14 6.40 8.12
N VAL A 54 2.58 5.39 7.40
CA VAL A 54 3.49 4.34 7.89
C VAL A 54 4.69 4.22 6.95
N TYR A 55 5.70 3.46 7.37
CA TYR A 55 6.85 3.15 6.53
C TYR A 55 7.03 1.65 6.39
N PHE A 56 7.13 1.21 5.13
CA PHE A 56 7.55 -0.13 4.77
C PHE A 56 9.02 -0.03 4.35
N PHE A 57 9.94 -0.44 5.23
CA PHE A 57 11.37 -0.13 5.07
C PHE A 57 11.60 1.38 4.93
N ASN A 58 12.08 1.83 3.77
CA ASN A 58 12.30 3.23 3.41
C ASN A 58 11.16 3.84 2.58
N GLN A 59 10.14 3.06 2.22
CA GLN A 59 9.02 3.53 1.41
C GLN A 59 7.91 4.11 2.30
N PRO A 60 7.51 5.37 2.10
CA PRO A 60 6.35 5.95 2.79
C PRO A 60 5.05 5.33 2.21
N VAL A 61 4.22 4.76 3.08
CA VAL A 61 2.92 4.16 2.71
C VAL A 61 1.80 4.87 3.48
N LEU A 62 0.73 5.24 2.76
CA LEU A 62 -0.46 5.84 3.37
C LEU A 62 -1.51 4.76 3.60
N ILE A 63 -2.06 4.69 4.81
CA ILE A 63 -3.20 3.85 5.13
C ILE A 63 -4.44 4.74 5.30
N PRO A 64 -5.43 4.67 4.41
CA PRO A 64 -6.69 5.38 4.58
C PRO A 64 -7.51 4.72 5.69
N LEU A 65 -8.08 5.55 6.58
CA LEU A 65 -8.87 5.10 7.73
C LEU A 65 -10.34 5.52 7.60
N SER A 66 -10.62 6.66 6.96
CA SER A 66 -11.99 7.10 6.72
C SER A 66 -12.63 6.39 5.51
N ARG A 67 -13.92 6.10 5.64
CA ARG A 67 -14.71 5.47 4.56
C ARG A 67 -14.75 6.35 3.31
N ASP A 68 -14.88 7.65 3.48
CA ASP A 68 -14.97 8.58 2.36
C ASP A 68 -13.66 8.66 1.58
N LEU A 69 -12.51 8.66 2.27
CA LEU A 69 -11.20 8.62 1.61
C LEU A 69 -10.99 7.29 0.87
N MET A 70 -11.31 6.16 1.51
CA MET A 70 -11.24 4.86 0.85
C MET A 70 -12.11 4.81 -0.42
N LYS A 71 -13.35 5.30 -0.32
CA LYS A 71 -14.26 5.38 -1.48
C LYS A 71 -13.67 6.27 -2.57
N HIS A 72 -13.11 7.42 -2.22
CA HIS A 72 -12.50 8.35 -3.18
C HIS A 72 -11.37 7.67 -3.97
N ILE A 73 -10.41 7.07 -3.25
CA ILE A 73 -9.26 6.36 -3.82
C ILE A 73 -9.71 5.22 -4.74
N LEU A 74 -10.68 4.40 -4.29
CA LEU A 74 -11.10 3.20 -5.01
C LEU A 74 -12.06 3.47 -6.17
N THR A 75 -12.70 4.65 -6.25
CA THR A 75 -13.71 4.94 -7.27
C THR A 75 -13.34 6.11 -8.17
N LYS A 76 -13.09 7.29 -7.60
CA LYS A 76 -12.84 8.53 -8.37
C LYS A 76 -11.42 8.55 -8.90
N ASP A 77 -10.45 8.27 -8.04
CA ASP A 77 -9.02 8.34 -8.37
C ASP A 77 -8.43 6.98 -8.76
N PHE A 78 -9.28 6.00 -9.07
CA PHE A 78 -8.83 4.65 -9.41
C PHE A 78 -7.83 4.63 -10.57
N GLN A 79 -7.92 5.60 -11.50
CA GLN A 79 -6.95 5.75 -12.58
C GLN A 79 -5.55 6.18 -12.10
N ALA A 80 -5.42 6.87 -10.97
CA ALA A 80 -4.13 7.20 -10.37
C ALA A 80 -3.59 6.08 -9.47
N PHE A 81 -4.46 5.25 -8.89
CA PHE A 81 -4.13 4.19 -7.92
C PHE A 81 -4.29 2.76 -8.48
N HIS A 82 -4.11 2.57 -9.79
CA HIS A 82 -4.28 1.25 -10.41
C HIS A 82 -3.13 0.29 -10.10
N ASP A 83 -1.95 0.81 -9.74
CA ASP A 83 -0.77 0.03 -9.40
C ASP A 83 -0.84 -0.48 -7.96
N ARG A 84 -0.66 -1.79 -7.78
CA ARG A 84 -0.75 -2.44 -6.46
C ARG A 84 0.57 -2.56 -5.72
N GLY A 85 1.68 -2.09 -6.32
CA GLY A 85 3.01 -2.10 -5.69
C GLY A 85 3.61 -3.49 -5.50
N ILE A 86 3.08 -4.52 -6.18
CA ILE A 86 3.62 -5.88 -6.16
C ILE A 86 4.68 -5.98 -7.25
N TYR A 87 5.89 -6.41 -6.87
CA TYR A 87 6.95 -6.70 -7.83
C TYR A 87 6.55 -7.88 -8.73
N TYR A 88 6.82 -7.76 -10.03
CA TYR A 88 6.69 -8.83 -11.00
C TYR A 88 7.87 -8.78 -11.97
N ASP A 89 8.23 -9.94 -12.51
CA ASP A 89 9.33 -10.13 -13.45
C ASP A 89 8.82 -10.95 -14.64
N GLU A 90 8.53 -10.30 -15.77
CA GLU A 90 8.02 -10.97 -16.97
C GLU A 90 9.07 -11.88 -17.65
N ASP A 91 10.35 -11.57 -17.50
CA ASP A 91 11.43 -12.24 -18.24
C ASP A 91 11.85 -13.53 -17.56
N ASN A 92 11.97 -13.51 -16.23
CA ASN A 92 12.39 -14.69 -15.45
C ASN A 92 11.22 -15.45 -14.81
N ASP A 93 10.09 -14.80 -14.55
CA ASP A 93 8.88 -15.44 -13.98
C ASP A 93 7.59 -14.93 -14.64
N PRO A 94 7.25 -15.43 -15.84
CA PRO A 94 6.07 -15.00 -16.59
C PRO A 94 4.75 -15.14 -15.80
N LEU A 95 4.66 -16.05 -14.82
CA LEU A 95 3.47 -16.22 -13.97
C LEU A 95 3.33 -15.11 -12.93
N SER A 96 4.42 -14.45 -12.57
CA SER A 96 4.40 -13.27 -11.72
C SER A 96 3.64 -12.11 -12.37
N ALA A 97 3.51 -12.08 -13.71
CA ALA A 97 2.86 -11.02 -14.49
C ALA A 97 1.37 -11.27 -14.76
N HIS A 98 0.60 -11.52 -13.70
CA HIS A 98 -0.84 -11.74 -13.76
C HIS A 98 -1.65 -10.45 -13.52
N LEU A 99 -2.97 -10.49 -13.72
CA LEU A 99 -3.87 -9.33 -13.61
C LEU A 99 -3.80 -8.60 -12.26
N PHE A 100 -3.36 -9.28 -11.20
CA PHE A 100 -3.27 -8.69 -9.87
C PHE A 100 -1.96 -7.93 -9.61
N SER A 101 -0.87 -8.29 -10.30
CA SER A 101 0.46 -7.71 -10.14
C SER A 101 0.83 -6.70 -11.22
N LEU A 102 0.33 -6.88 -12.46
CA LEU A 102 0.61 -5.97 -13.57
C LEU A 102 0.18 -4.53 -13.23
N SER A 103 0.99 -3.57 -13.69
CA SER A 103 0.77 -2.14 -13.56
C SER A 103 0.51 -1.49 -14.93
N GLY A 104 -0.02 -0.26 -14.91
CA GLY A 104 -0.10 0.58 -16.11
C GLY A 104 -0.95 0.06 -17.28
N VAL A 105 -0.46 0.34 -18.50
CA VAL A 105 -1.14 0.04 -19.77
C VAL A 105 -1.32 -1.47 -20.01
N LYS A 106 -0.35 -2.27 -19.55
CA LYS A 106 -0.40 -3.74 -19.67
C LYS A 106 -1.57 -4.31 -18.87
N TRP A 107 -1.71 -3.86 -17.62
CA TRP A 107 -2.85 -4.21 -16.78
C TRP A 107 -4.19 -3.82 -17.41
N ARG A 108 -4.30 -2.59 -17.93
CA ARG A 108 -5.53 -2.11 -18.58
C ARG A 108 -5.92 -2.96 -19.80
N THR A 109 -4.93 -3.33 -20.61
CA THR A 109 -5.13 -4.18 -21.78
C THR A 109 -5.60 -5.58 -21.38
N LEU A 110 -4.93 -6.20 -20.39
CA LEU A 110 -5.29 -7.53 -19.93
C LEU A 110 -6.69 -7.56 -19.30
N ARG A 111 -7.03 -6.55 -18.49
CA ARG A 111 -8.36 -6.41 -17.89
C ARG A 111 -9.46 -6.35 -18.95
N ASN A 112 -9.30 -5.51 -19.97
CA ASN A 112 -10.29 -5.37 -21.03
C ASN A 112 -10.51 -6.68 -21.82
N LYS A 113 -9.45 -7.47 -22.01
CA LYS A 113 -9.54 -8.78 -22.67
C LYS A 113 -10.25 -9.83 -21.83
N LEU A 114 -10.04 -9.81 -20.51
CA LEU A 114 -10.59 -10.81 -19.59
C LEU A 114 -12.01 -10.48 -19.11
N SER A 115 -12.39 -9.20 -19.01
CA SER A 115 -13.71 -8.79 -18.51
C SER A 115 -14.91 -9.50 -19.17
N PRO A 116 -14.95 -9.76 -20.48
CA PRO A 116 -16.07 -10.47 -21.11
C PRO A 116 -16.22 -11.93 -20.67
N ALA A 117 -15.14 -12.59 -20.22
CA ALA A 117 -15.19 -13.98 -19.79
C ALA A 117 -15.75 -14.17 -18.36
N PHE A 118 -15.92 -13.07 -17.62
CA PHE A 118 -16.45 -13.05 -16.25
C PHE A 118 -17.74 -12.22 -16.14
N THR A 119 -18.42 -11.99 -17.26
CA THR A 119 -19.78 -11.44 -17.32
C THR A 119 -20.77 -12.59 -17.36
#